data_AF-A0A442BAT1-F1
#
_entry.id   AF-A0A442BAT1-F1
#
_cell.length_a   1.000
_cell.length_b   1.000
_cell.length_c   1.000
_cell.angle_alpha   90.00
_cell.angle_beta   90.00
_cell.angle_gamma   90.00
#
_symmetry.space_group_name_H-M   'P 1'
#
loop_
_entity.id
_entity.type
_entity.pdbx_description
1 polymer ?
#
loop_
_entity_poly.entity_id
_entity_poly.type
_entity_poly.pdbx_seq_one_letter_code
_entity_poly.pdbx_strand_id
1 'polypeptide(L)'
;MRRSAEAFDAGATEEAERLSSGIYIICHESRQQHSLLGQLGLKAEMTFTDSAARSVVPNEVYVGPPLLAMTKTEDGRIIFIAPLGKGRTRQVSFDDWYGAEVYLNIDGQSLSREKLVFYVRSQDGGAHVDSHRRDEGYHRFIKYGDHVTWSVDRTFAAGSVHQIDSGPVPWLTVRQIAWELDDSLRRIGL
;
A
#
# COMPACT_ATOMS: atom_id res chain seq x y z
N MET A 1 -16.34 -2.04 0.42
CA MET A 1 -15.03 -1.64 0.97
C MET A 1 -15.09 -1.46 2.49
N ARG A 2 -15.90 -0.56 3.03
CA ARG A 2 -15.98 -0.27 4.49
C ARG A 2 -16.15 -1.51 5.38
N ARG A 3 -17.10 -2.40 5.07
CA ARG A 3 -17.28 -3.67 5.80
C ARG A 3 -16.04 -4.57 5.81
N SER A 4 -15.34 -4.69 4.67
CA SER A 4 -14.08 -5.45 4.60
C SER A 4 -12.96 -4.77 5.39
N ALA A 5 -12.93 -3.44 5.41
CA ALA A 5 -11.98 -2.68 6.23
C ALA A 5 -12.21 -2.90 7.73
N GLU A 6 -13.47 -2.88 8.18
CA GLU A 6 -13.85 -3.19 9.57
C GLU A 6 -13.45 -4.62 9.97
N ALA A 7 -13.71 -5.61 9.11
CA ALA A 7 -13.32 -6.99 9.35
C ALA A 7 -11.80 -7.18 9.39
N PHE A 8 -11.06 -6.51 8.48
CA PHE A 8 -9.60 -6.49 8.50
C PHE A 8 -9.07 -5.92 9.82
N ASP A 9 -9.61 -4.78 10.26
CA ASP A 9 -9.23 -4.13 11.52
C ASP A 9 -9.58 -4.98 12.75
N ALA A 10 -10.56 -5.88 12.64
CA ALA A 10 -10.91 -6.88 13.64
C ALA A 10 -10.04 -8.16 13.60
N GLY A 11 -9.06 -8.23 12.69
CA GLY A 11 -8.09 -9.33 12.59
C GLY A 11 -8.31 -10.30 11.42
N ALA A 12 -9.35 -10.13 10.61
CA ALA A 12 -9.58 -10.93 9.40
C ALA A 12 -8.71 -10.42 8.24
N THR A 13 -7.40 -10.68 8.32
CA THR A 13 -6.40 -10.09 7.42
C THR A 13 -6.56 -10.47 5.94
N GLU A 14 -7.20 -11.61 5.67
CA GLU A 14 -7.57 -12.07 4.32
C GLU A 14 -8.53 -11.12 3.59
N GLU A 15 -9.25 -10.25 4.32
CA GLU A 15 -10.10 -9.22 3.72
C GLU A 15 -9.30 -8.20 2.88
N ALA A 16 -7.97 -8.18 2.99
CA ALA A 16 -7.10 -7.43 2.07
C ALA A 16 -7.31 -7.82 0.59
N GLU A 17 -7.61 -9.08 0.29
CA GLU A 17 -7.89 -9.54 -1.07
C GLU A 17 -9.20 -8.94 -1.62
N ARG A 18 -10.22 -8.88 -0.75
CA ARG A 18 -11.51 -8.26 -1.06
C ARG A 18 -11.42 -6.75 -1.17
N LEU A 19 -10.63 -6.12 -0.30
CA LEU A 19 -10.29 -4.70 -0.42
C LEU A 19 -9.60 -4.41 -1.76
N SER A 20 -8.59 -5.21 -2.13
CA SER A 20 -7.88 -5.08 -3.41
C SER A 20 -8.81 -5.21 -4.60
N SER A 21 -9.73 -6.18 -4.58
CA SER A 21 -10.75 -6.32 -5.62
C SER A 21 -11.65 -5.08 -5.73
N GLY A 22 -12.08 -4.52 -4.60
CA GLY A 22 -12.89 -3.29 -4.58
C GLY A 22 -12.13 -2.07 -5.11
N ILE A 23 -10.88 -1.87 -4.68
CA ILE A 23 -10.03 -0.78 -5.17
C ILE A 23 -9.81 -0.92 -6.67
N TYR A 24 -9.52 -2.13 -7.16
CA TYR A 24 -9.29 -2.39 -8.57
C TYR A 24 -10.51 -1.99 -9.42
N ILE A 25 -11.73 -2.39 -9.03
CA ILE A 25 -12.96 -2.03 -9.75
C ILE A 25 -13.15 -0.50 -9.80
N ILE A 26 -12.83 0.19 -8.70
CA ILE A 26 -13.04 1.64 -8.58
C ILE A 26 -12.01 2.42 -9.39
N CYS A 27 -10.75 1.98 -9.40
CA CYS A 27 -9.62 2.78 -9.87
C CYS A 27 -9.00 2.26 -11.17
N HIS A 28 -8.87 0.95 -11.35
CA HIS A 28 -8.07 0.39 -12.45
C HIS A 28 -8.80 0.49 -13.78
N GLU A 29 -8.07 0.95 -14.78
CA GLU A 29 -8.54 1.10 -16.14
C GLU A 29 -7.50 0.57 -17.13
N SER A 30 -7.98 -0.07 -18.18
CA SER A 30 -7.20 -0.56 -19.30
C SER A 30 -8.00 -0.38 -20.58
N ARG A 31 -7.42 -0.72 -21.74
CA ARG A 31 -8.14 -0.67 -23.03
C ARG A 31 -9.46 -1.45 -23.06
N GLN A 32 -9.62 -2.45 -22.20
CA GLN A 32 -10.79 -3.34 -22.19
C GLN A 32 -11.60 -3.27 -20.89
N GLN A 33 -11.11 -2.56 -19.88
CA GLN A 33 -11.75 -2.49 -18.57
C GLN A 33 -11.81 -1.04 -18.12
N HIS A 34 -13.01 -0.53 -17.90
CA HIS A 34 -13.21 0.84 -17.43
C HIS A 34 -13.49 0.85 -15.93
N SER A 35 -12.69 1.64 -15.20
CA SER A 35 -12.88 1.87 -13.78
C SER A 35 -14.20 2.60 -13.49
N LEU A 36 -14.79 2.40 -12.30
CA LEU A 36 -15.97 3.14 -11.89
C LEU A 36 -15.72 4.66 -11.87
N LEU A 37 -14.58 5.11 -11.33
CA LEU A 37 -14.23 6.53 -11.31
C LEU A 37 -14.04 7.11 -12.73
N GLY A 38 -13.50 6.32 -13.65
CA GLY A 38 -13.37 6.71 -15.06
C GLY A 38 -14.74 6.87 -15.73
N GLN A 39 -15.65 5.91 -15.52
CA GLN A 39 -17.01 5.99 -16.05
C GLN A 39 -17.81 7.17 -15.50
N LEU A 40 -17.59 7.55 -14.25
CA LEU A 40 -18.20 8.71 -13.61
C LEU A 40 -17.48 10.03 -13.93
N GLY A 41 -16.37 10.01 -14.67
CA GLY A 41 -15.55 11.19 -14.96
C GLY A 41 -14.85 11.79 -13.73
N LEU A 42 -14.80 11.06 -12.60
CA LEU A 42 -14.35 11.61 -11.32
C LEU A 42 -12.82 11.66 -11.16
N LYS A 43 -12.06 10.86 -11.92
CA LYS A 43 -10.59 10.80 -11.78
C LYS A 43 -9.90 12.16 -11.94
N ALA A 44 -10.41 12.99 -12.86
CA ALA A 44 -9.86 14.32 -13.13
C ALA A 44 -10.51 15.43 -12.30
N GLU A 45 -11.71 15.19 -11.76
CA GLU A 45 -12.53 16.19 -11.07
C GLU A 45 -12.31 16.21 -9.54
N MET A 46 -11.66 15.17 -9.00
CA MET A 46 -11.38 15.08 -7.57
C MET A 46 -9.89 14.93 -7.28
N THR A 47 -9.55 15.16 -6.02
CA THR A 47 -8.20 14.87 -5.50
C THR A 47 -8.24 13.66 -4.60
N PHE A 48 -7.09 13.02 -4.45
CA PHE A 48 -6.92 11.79 -3.68
C PHE A 48 -6.04 12.04 -2.48
N THR A 49 -6.44 11.47 -1.34
CA THR A 49 -5.69 11.50 -0.10
C THR A 49 -4.46 10.61 -0.24
N ASP A 50 -3.29 11.23 -0.18
CA ASP A 50 -1.99 10.55 -0.13
C ASP A 50 -1.39 10.72 1.26
N SER A 51 -1.25 9.60 1.96
CA SER A 51 -0.66 9.49 3.29
C SER A 51 0.79 8.98 3.25
N ALA A 52 1.37 8.81 2.06
CA ALA A 52 2.75 8.37 1.91
C ALA A 52 3.71 9.36 2.58
N ALA A 53 4.40 8.89 3.61
CA ALA A 53 5.50 9.59 4.22
C ALA A 53 6.69 9.56 3.24
N ARG A 54 6.79 10.63 2.44
CA ARG A 54 7.93 10.89 1.56
C ARG A 54 8.76 11.98 2.20
N SER A 55 10.06 11.72 2.38
CA SER A 55 10.97 12.76 2.86
C SER A 55 10.97 13.93 1.87
N VAL A 56 10.70 15.13 2.39
CA VAL A 56 10.83 16.40 1.67
C VAL A 56 12.14 17.11 2.04
N VAL A 57 12.85 16.57 3.04
CA VAL A 57 14.02 17.17 3.65
C VAL A 57 15.22 16.25 3.45
N PRO A 58 16.28 16.71 2.77
CA PRO A 58 17.54 15.98 2.76
C PRO A 58 17.93 15.63 4.20
N ASN A 59 18.14 14.35 4.49
CA ASN A 59 18.58 13.79 5.78
C ASN A 59 17.51 13.32 6.79
N GLU A 60 16.23 13.21 6.43
CA GLU A 60 15.25 12.48 7.26
C GLU A 60 15.41 10.96 7.14
N VAL A 61 15.35 10.26 8.28
CA VAL A 61 15.39 8.80 8.39
C VAL A 61 14.02 8.23 8.01
N TYR A 62 13.98 7.31 7.03
CA TYR A 62 12.75 6.62 6.64
C TYR A 62 12.81 5.17 7.08
N VAL A 63 11.87 4.74 7.91
CA VAL A 63 11.85 3.38 8.45
C VAL A 63 10.56 2.71 7.99
N GLY A 64 10.64 1.83 6.98
CA GLY A 64 9.48 1.08 6.48
C GLY A 64 9.06 1.37 5.05
N PRO A 65 7.94 0.79 4.58
CA PRO A 65 7.22 1.24 3.39
C PRO A 65 6.55 2.61 3.59
N PRO A 66 6.45 3.48 2.57
CA PRO A 66 5.87 4.84 2.61
C PRO A 66 4.49 4.97 3.29
N LEU A 67 3.68 3.90 3.28
CA LEU A 67 2.30 3.93 3.77
C LEU A 67 2.11 3.39 5.18
N LEU A 68 3.14 2.83 5.80
CA LEU A 68 3.01 2.15 7.09
C LEU A 68 3.75 2.92 8.17
N ALA A 69 3.23 2.83 9.38
CA ALA A 69 3.91 3.28 10.58
C ALA A 69 4.49 2.08 11.31
N MET A 70 5.52 2.33 12.12
CA MET A 70 6.09 1.33 13.03
C MET A 70 5.63 1.60 14.44
N THR A 71 5.34 0.53 15.17
CA THR A 71 5.02 0.60 16.60
C THR A 71 5.74 -0.51 17.35
N LYS A 72 5.91 -0.32 18.65
CA LYS A 72 6.48 -1.30 19.56
C LYS A 72 5.35 -2.00 20.31
N THR A 73 5.33 -3.32 20.24
CA THR A 73 4.41 -4.18 21.00
C THR A 73 4.86 -4.28 22.47
N GLU A 74 3.98 -4.81 23.34
CA GLU A 74 4.26 -4.94 24.78
C GLU A 74 5.46 -5.82 25.08
N ASP A 75 5.69 -6.88 24.29
CA ASP A 75 6.86 -7.77 24.40
C ASP A 75 8.15 -7.16 23.83
N GLY A 76 8.06 -5.95 23.30
CA GLY A 76 9.17 -5.17 22.79
C GLY A 76 9.50 -5.38 21.31
N ARG A 77 8.76 -6.24 20.58
CA ARG A 77 8.91 -6.37 19.13
C ARG A 77 8.43 -5.13 18.41
N ILE A 78 9.12 -4.79 17.32
CA ILE A 78 8.71 -3.74 16.39
C ILE A 78 7.83 -4.39 15.32
N ILE A 79 6.68 -3.78 15.02
CA ILE A 79 5.75 -4.23 13.98
C ILE A 79 5.31 -3.06 13.10
N PHE A 80 4.80 -3.37 11.91
CA PHE A 80 4.13 -2.40 11.04
C PHE A 80 2.63 -2.33 11.32
N ILE A 81 2.07 -1.13 11.17
CA ILE A 81 0.62 -0.87 11.22
C ILE A 81 0.20 0.07 10.09
N ALA A 82 -1.05 -0.05 9.64
CA ALA A 82 -1.69 0.97 8.83
C ALA A 82 -2.09 2.15 9.75
N PRO A 83 -1.64 3.39 9.49
CA PRO A 83 -1.92 4.53 10.37
C PRO A 83 -3.36 5.05 10.27
N LEU A 84 -4.11 4.74 9.21
CA LEU A 84 -5.55 5.06 9.06
C LEU A 84 -5.91 6.53 9.39
N GLY A 85 -5.19 7.48 8.79
CA GLY A 85 -5.40 8.91 9.00
C GLY A 85 -4.67 9.51 10.20
N LYS A 86 -4.00 8.69 11.02
CA LYS A 86 -3.09 9.15 12.06
C LYS A 86 -1.73 9.47 11.45
N GLY A 87 -1.65 10.60 10.74
CA GLY A 87 -0.42 11.02 10.07
C GLY A 87 -0.63 12.25 9.22
N ARG A 88 0.45 12.68 8.54
CA ARG A 88 0.35 13.75 7.53
C ARG A 88 -0.31 13.19 6.27
N THR A 89 -1.23 13.96 5.71
CA THR A 89 -1.86 13.67 4.43
C THR A 89 -1.75 14.87 3.52
N ARG A 90 -1.63 14.63 2.21
CA ARG A 90 -1.79 15.66 1.18
C ARG A 90 -2.88 15.25 0.19
N GLN A 91 -3.32 16.19 -0.62
CA GLN A 91 -4.25 15.94 -1.72
C GLN A 91 -3.46 16.00 -3.02
N VAL A 92 -3.58 14.97 -3.86
CA VAL A 92 -2.84 14.86 -5.12
C VAL A 92 -3.78 14.42 -6.26
N SER A 93 -3.30 14.47 -7.50
CA SER A 93 -4.05 13.96 -8.65
C SER A 93 -4.23 12.43 -8.57
N PHE A 94 -5.18 11.88 -9.34
CA PHE A 94 -5.35 10.42 -9.42
C PHE A 94 -4.05 9.71 -9.84
N ASP A 95 -3.36 10.23 -10.85
CA ASP A 95 -2.15 9.63 -11.39
C ASP A 95 -1.00 9.67 -10.37
N ASP A 96 -0.83 10.79 -9.66
CA ASP A 96 0.17 10.94 -8.60
C ASP A 96 -0.12 10.05 -7.39
N TRP A 97 -1.39 9.74 -7.13
CA TRP A 97 -1.80 8.85 -6.04
C TRP A 97 -1.65 7.38 -6.44
N TYR A 98 -2.34 6.95 -7.49
CA TYR A 98 -2.46 5.55 -7.88
C TYR A 98 -1.18 5.00 -8.52
N GLY A 99 -0.45 5.85 -9.25
CA GLY A 99 0.84 5.52 -9.86
C GLY A 99 2.03 5.62 -8.90
N ALA A 100 1.88 6.22 -7.73
CA ALA A 100 2.99 6.39 -6.82
C ALA A 100 3.49 5.08 -6.20
N GLU A 101 4.81 4.97 -6.11
CA GLU A 101 5.53 3.87 -5.46
C GLU A 101 5.22 3.82 -3.96
N VAL A 102 4.83 2.63 -3.51
CA VAL A 102 4.50 2.30 -2.12
C VAL A 102 5.41 1.23 -1.52
N TYR A 103 6.35 0.74 -2.30
CA TYR A 103 7.38 -0.21 -1.91
C TYR A 103 8.62 0.03 -2.78
N LEU A 104 9.79 -0.10 -2.17
CA LEU A 104 11.11 -0.08 -2.83
C LEU A 104 12.04 -0.99 -2.04
N ASN A 105 12.80 -1.85 -2.73
CA ASN A 105 13.84 -2.68 -2.12
C ASN A 105 15.26 -2.24 -2.53
N ILE A 106 16.27 -2.86 -1.90
CA ILE A 106 17.68 -2.47 -2.09
C ILE A 106 18.18 -2.73 -3.53
N ASP A 107 17.55 -3.68 -4.21
CA ASP A 107 17.85 -4.01 -5.61
C ASP A 107 17.12 -3.08 -6.59
N GLY A 108 16.42 -2.05 -6.09
CA GLY A 108 15.72 -1.06 -6.89
C GLY A 108 14.38 -1.51 -7.44
N GLN A 109 13.88 -2.67 -7.03
CA GLN A 109 12.53 -3.13 -7.37
C GLN A 109 11.50 -2.35 -6.57
N SER A 110 10.44 -1.91 -7.23
CA SER A 110 9.41 -1.06 -6.63
C SER A 110 8.01 -1.50 -7.05
N LEU A 111 7.01 -1.15 -6.24
CA LEU A 111 5.60 -1.36 -6.55
C LEU A 111 4.81 -0.08 -6.29
N SER A 112 4.05 0.35 -7.29
CA SER A 112 3.01 1.36 -7.13
C SER A 112 1.78 0.82 -6.42
N ARG A 113 0.88 1.73 -5.98
CA ARG A 113 -0.45 1.33 -5.46
C ARG A 113 -1.19 0.47 -6.47
N GLU A 114 -1.18 0.87 -7.74
CA GLU A 114 -1.81 0.10 -8.82
C GLU A 114 -1.28 -1.33 -8.89
N LYS A 115 0.04 -1.49 -8.99
CA LYS A 115 0.66 -2.82 -9.12
C LYS A 115 0.37 -3.68 -7.90
N LEU A 116 0.52 -3.12 -6.70
CA LEU A 116 0.25 -3.83 -5.46
C LEU A 116 -1.21 -4.33 -5.41
N VAL A 117 -2.17 -3.46 -5.69
CA VAL A 117 -3.60 -3.82 -5.74
C VAL A 117 -3.87 -4.91 -6.78
N PHE A 118 -3.25 -4.81 -7.96
CA PHE A 118 -3.37 -5.82 -9.00
C PHE A 118 -2.84 -7.19 -8.54
N TYR A 119 -1.66 -7.23 -7.93
CA TYR A 119 -1.04 -8.48 -7.51
C TYR A 119 -1.76 -9.13 -6.33
N VAL A 120 -2.13 -8.37 -5.28
CA VAL A 120 -2.89 -8.92 -4.13
C VAL A 120 -4.24 -9.48 -4.59
N ARG A 121 -4.94 -8.77 -5.48
CA ARG A 121 -6.18 -9.27 -6.08
C ARG A 121 -5.97 -10.57 -6.87
N SER A 122 -4.95 -10.60 -7.73
CA SER A 122 -4.82 -11.64 -8.76
C SER A 122 -4.13 -12.90 -8.25
N GLN A 123 -3.13 -12.74 -7.37
CA GLN A 123 -2.25 -13.81 -6.91
C GLN A 123 -2.63 -14.37 -5.54
N ASP A 124 -3.10 -13.53 -4.62
CA ASP A 124 -3.51 -13.98 -3.28
C ASP A 124 -5.02 -14.30 -3.26
N GLY A 125 -5.84 -13.46 -3.91
CA GLY A 125 -7.30 -13.60 -4.01
C GLY A 125 -7.86 -14.72 -4.91
N GLY A 126 -7.04 -15.69 -5.32
CA GLY A 126 -7.47 -16.89 -6.04
C GLY A 126 -8.00 -16.70 -7.47
N ALA A 127 -7.93 -15.49 -8.05
CA ALA A 127 -8.52 -15.22 -9.36
C ALA A 127 -7.66 -15.72 -10.55
N HIS A 128 -6.33 -15.74 -10.44
CA HIS A 128 -5.44 -16.31 -11.46
C HIS A 128 -4.10 -16.76 -10.87
N VAL A 129 -3.96 -18.07 -10.62
CA VAL A 129 -2.66 -18.73 -10.39
C VAL A 129 -1.93 -18.92 -11.73
N ASP A 130 -1.74 -17.83 -12.48
CA ASP A 130 -0.98 -17.88 -13.73
C ASP A 130 0.51 -17.71 -13.42
N SER A 131 1.29 -18.78 -13.63
CA SER A 131 2.72 -18.83 -13.39
C SER A 131 3.53 -17.81 -14.21
N HIS A 132 2.93 -17.18 -15.23
CA HIS A 132 3.57 -16.16 -16.08
C HIS A 132 3.43 -14.71 -15.57
N ARG A 133 2.67 -14.47 -14.49
CA ARG A 133 2.45 -13.10 -13.94
C ARG A 133 3.22 -12.82 -12.65
N ARG A 134 4.22 -13.65 -12.34
CA ARG A 134 5.08 -13.50 -11.16
C ARG A 134 5.94 -12.23 -11.30
N ASP A 135 5.66 -11.22 -10.50
CA ASP A 135 6.54 -10.06 -10.34
C ASP A 135 7.49 -10.33 -9.17
N GLU A 136 8.79 -10.32 -9.45
CA GLU A 136 9.81 -10.63 -8.45
C GLU A 136 9.80 -9.62 -7.28
N GLY A 137 9.48 -8.35 -7.56
CA GLY A 137 9.33 -7.31 -6.55
C GLY A 137 8.18 -7.62 -5.59
N TYR A 138 7.03 -8.01 -6.13
CA TYR A 138 5.87 -8.47 -5.34
C TYR A 138 6.18 -9.73 -4.52
N HIS A 139 6.79 -10.75 -5.15
CA HIS A 139 7.14 -11.98 -4.44
C HIS A 139 8.11 -11.73 -3.27
N ARG A 140 9.09 -10.84 -3.46
CA ARG A 140 10.00 -10.47 -2.37
C ARG A 140 9.31 -9.64 -1.29
N PHE A 141 8.42 -8.75 -1.69
CA PHE A 141 7.66 -7.93 -0.75
C PHE A 141 6.78 -8.81 0.16
N ILE A 142 6.07 -9.78 -0.43
CA ILE A 142 5.21 -10.72 0.30
C ILE A 142 6.03 -11.68 1.18
N LYS A 143 7.07 -12.29 0.61
CA LYS A 143 7.74 -13.42 1.26
C LYS A 143 8.80 -13.00 2.26
N TYR A 144 9.47 -11.88 2.01
CA TYR A 144 10.62 -11.45 2.79
C TYR A 144 10.39 -10.12 3.49
N GLY A 145 9.32 -9.38 3.16
CA GLY A 145 9.13 -8.02 3.64
C GLY A 145 10.34 -7.14 3.33
N ASP A 146 11.04 -7.42 2.23
CA ASP A 146 12.34 -6.85 1.89
C ASP A 146 12.17 -5.43 1.36
N HIS A 147 11.98 -4.46 2.24
CA HIS A 147 11.85 -3.05 1.90
C HIS A 147 13.05 -2.27 2.41
N VAL A 148 13.41 -1.20 1.71
CA VAL A 148 14.49 -0.33 2.19
C VAL A 148 14.01 0.47 3.39
N THR A 149 14.75 0.33 4.48
CA THR A 149 14.78 1.27 5.59
C THR A 149 16.00 2.16 5.37
N TRP A 150 15.83 3.47 5.18
CA TRP A 150 16.92 4.41 4.94
C TRP A 150 17.36 5.12 6.23
N SER A 151 18.65 5.01 6.57
CA SER A 151 19.34 5.91 7.52
C SER A 151 20.60 6.51 6.84
N VAL A 152 20.86 7.81 7.04
CA VAL A 152 22.00 8.52 6.39
C VAL A 152 23.36 8.03 6.89
N ASP A 153 23.44 7.50 8.11
CA ASP A 153 24.66 6.86 8.60
C ASP A 153 24.95 5.52 7.92
N ARG A 154 24.06 5.04 7.02
CA ARG A 154 24.11 3.71 6.38
C ARG A 154 24.30 2.57 7.38
N THR A 155 24.13 2.80 8.68
CA THR A 155 24.33 1.76 9.71
C THR A 155 23.22 0.73 9.66
N PHE A 156 22.05 1.13 9.13
CA PHE A 156 20.97 0.24 8.75
C PHE A 156 20.96 0.00 7.24
N ALA A 157 22.10 -0.36 6.66
CA ALA A 157 22.10 -1.13 5.42
C ALA A 157 21.28 -2.41 5.65
N ALA A 158 20.46 -2.79 4.67
CA ALA A 158 19.66 -4.00 4.68
C ALA A 158 20.48 -5.18 5.24
N GLY A 159 20.21 -5.58 6.49
CA GLY A 159 21.05 -6.49 7.25
C GLY A 159 21.19 -6.18 8.74
N SER A 160 21.11 -4.91 9.16
CA SER A 160 21.30 -4.53 10.58
C SER A 160 20.01 -4.32 11.36
N VAL A 161 18.88 -4.11 10.68
CA VAL A 161 17.57 -4.12 11.32
C VAL A 161 17.22 -5.59 11.51
N HIS A 162 17.43 -6.09 12.74
CA HIS A 162 16.94 -7.40 13.15
C HIS A 162 15.54 -7.60 12.59
N GLN A 163 15.34 -8.72 11.88
CA GLN A 163 14.08 -9.21 11.33
C GLN A 163 12.89 -8.55 12.03
N ILE A 164 12.43 -7.41 11.49
CA ILE A 164 11.13 -6.89 11.89
C ILE A 164 10.20 -8.01 11.46
N ASP A 165 9.52 -8.60 12.43
CA ASP A 165 8.46 -9.56 12.17
C ASP A 165 7.43 -8.80 11.34
N SER A 166 7.60 -8.90 10.02
CA SER A 166 7.08 -7.90 9.09
C SER A 166 5.58 -8.06 8.97
N GLY A 167 5.01 -9.16 9.47
CA GLY A 167 3.61 -9.50 9.30
C GLY A 167 3.23 -9.44 7.82
N PRO A 168 1.93 -9.33 7.50
CA PRO A 168 1.50 -9.19 6.13
C PRO A 168 1.61 -7.72 5.67
N VAL A 169 2.84 -7.22 5.52
CA VAL A 169 3.13 -5.83 5.04
C VAL A 169 2.31 -5.45 3.80
N PRO A 170 2.18 -6.31 2.76
CA PRO A 170 1.37 -5.99 1.59
C PRO A 170 -0.10 -5.76 1.93
N TRP A 171 -0.67 -6.57 2.83
CA TRP A 171 -2.07 -6.47 3.23
C TRP A 171 -2.34 -5.23 4.09
N LEU A 172 -1.41 -4.88 5.00
CA LEU A 172 -1.45 -3.62 5.73
C LEU A 172 -1.37 -2.42 4.78
N THR A 173 -0.55 -2.52 3.74
CA THR A 173 -0.40 -1.46 2.73
C THR A 173 -1.69 -1.32 1.92
N VAL A 174 -2.31 -2.42 1.49
CA VAL A 174 -3.64 -2.42 0.86
C VAL A 174 -4.69 -1.82 1.79
N ARG A 175 -4.67 -2.16 3.08
CA ARG A 175 -5.59 -1.59 4.06
C ARG A 175 -5.45 -0.07 4.15
N GLN A 176 -4.22 0.46 4.09
CA GLN A 176 -3.98 1.89 4.04
C GLN A 176 -4.47 2.52 2.73
N ILE A 177 -4.23 1.89 1.58
CA ILE A 177 -4.75 2.35 0.28
C ILE A 177 -6.29 2.41 0.29
N ALA A 178 -6.95 1.40 0.88
CA ALA A 178 -8.40 1.39 1.02
C ALA A 178 -8.92 2.56 1.87
N TRP A 179 -8.20 2.91 2.93
CA TRP A 179 -8.53 4.07 3.77
C TRP A 179 -8.37 5.38 2.99
N GLU A 180 -7.25 5.56 2.28
CA GLU A 180 -6.99 6.73 1.44
C GLU A 180 -8.11 6.93 0.40
N LEU A 181 -8.52 5.85 -0.27
CA LEU A 181 -9.59 5.90 -1.25
C LEU A 181 -10.95 6.23 -0.61
N ASP A 182 -11.31 5.59 0.52
CA ASP A 182 -12.56 5.90 1.23
C ASP A 182 -12.61 7.35 1.73
N ASP A 183 -11.50 7.87 2.26
CA ASP A 183 -11.39 9.27 2.67
C ASP A 183 -11.58 10.23 1.48
N SER A 184 -10.95 9.90 0.34
CA SER A 184 -11.08 10.67 -0.91
C SER A 184 -12.53 10.71 -1.39
N LEU A 185 -13.21 9.56 -1.41
CA LEU A 185 -14.62 9.45 -1.81
C LEU A 185 -15.56 10.22 -0.87
N ARG A 186 -15.34 10.14 0.44
CA ARG A 186 -16.15 10.86 1.44
C ARG A 186 -16.05 12.37 1.30
N ARG A 187 -14.89 12.91 0.92
CA ARG A 187 -14.69 14.35 0.69
C ARG A 187 -15.57 14.92 -0.42
N ILE A 188 -15.98 14.08 -1.37
CA ILE A 188 -16.92 14.44 -2.44
C ILE A 188 -18.35 13.93 -2.21
N GLY A 189 -18.64 13.39 -1.03
CA GLY A 189 -19.98 12.95 -0.63
C GLY A 189 -20.37 11.52 -1.00
N LEU A 190 -19.39 10.63 -1.26
CA LEU A 190 -19.61 9.20 -1.58
C LEU A 190 -19.29 8.23 -0.42
#